data_AF-A0A958ZC00-F1
#
_entry.id   AF-A0A958ZC00-F1
#
_cell.length_a   1.000
_cell.length_b   1.000
_cell.length_c   1.000
_cell.angle_alpha   90.00
_cell.angle_beta   90.00
_cell.angle_gamma   90.00
#
_symmetry.space_group_name_H-M   'P 1'
#
loop_
_entity.id
_entity.type
_entity.pdbx_description
1 polymer ?
#
loop_
_entity_poly.entity_id
_entity_poly.type
_entity_poly.pdbx_seq_one_letter_code
_entity_poly.pdbx_strand_id
1 'polypeptide(L)'
;LNVFVRKTDLDRLIGTDGRAHEAAILLHRDDDLDPVFQQLKQALPQLQIERWQEISPETALVLSSLDTYSLVFIFIILLALSFGIINTMLMAVLERTREIGMLMAVGMNKLRVFGMVVLETIMLAVIGAPAGLLAAWLTTLWLGHTGINLGAIMGESLRDFGYAPVIYPVLPWHNVVQTMQLVLLTAVVAAIFPALKALRLKPVEAIRT
;
A
#
# COMPACT_ATOMS: atom_id res chain seq x y z
N LEU A 1 37.86 7.92 12.01
CA LEU A 1 37.77 8.13 13.47
C LEU A 1 36.88 9.34 13.68
N ASN A 2 35.65 9.15 14.13
CA ASN A 2 34.70 10.24 14.31
C ASN A 2 34.77 10.68 15.78
N VAL A 3 35.03 11.96 16.04
CA VAL A 3 35.13 12.52 17.38
C VAL A 3 34.04 13.57 17.54
N PHE A 4 33.19 13.39 18.56
CA PHE A 4 32.09 14.29 18.84
C PHE A 4 32.46 15.20 20.03
N VAL A 5 32.37 16.51 19.83
CA VAL A 5 32.65 17.53 20.85
C VAL A 5 31.55 18.58 20.85
N ARG A 6 31.35 19.25 22.00
CA ARG A 6 30.37 20.33 22.09
C ARG A 6 30.87 21.53 21.29
N LYS A 7 29.97 22.18 20.54
CA LYS A 7 30.27 23.37 19.74
C LYS A 7 30.97 24.46 20.57
N THR A 8 30.51 24.67 21.81
CA THR A 8 31.09 25.67 22.72
C THR A 8 32.55 25.42 23.07
N ASP A 9 32.94 24.15 23.16
CA ASP A 9 34.31 23.76 23.50
C ASP A 9 35.21 23.86 22.25
N LEU A 10 34.66 23.51 21.08
CA LEU A 10 35.32 23.68 19.79
C LEU A 10 35.59 25.16 19.47
N ASP A 11 34.60 26.02 19.69
CA ASP A 11 34.71 27.47 19.48
C ASP A 11 35.80 28.10 20.35
N ARG A 12 35.98 27.63 21.58
CA ARG A 12 37.06 28.08 22.48
C ARG A 12 38.45 27.62 22.04
N LEU A 13 38.56 26.44 21.44
CA LEU A 13 39.84 25.84 21.06
C LEU A 13 40.33 26.33 19.69
N ILE A 14 39.42 26.58 18.74
CA ILE A 14 39.75 26.87 17.34
C ILE A 14 39.39 28.32 16.96
N GLY A 15 38.65 29.05 17.82
CA GLY A 15 38.31 30.45 17.59
C GLY A 15 37.28 30.65 16.48
N THR A 16 36.33 29.73 16.33
CA THR A 16 35.34 29.73 15.23
C THR A 16 34.22 30.78 15.34
N ASP A 17 34.25 31.69 16.34
CA ASP A 17 33.31 32.82 16.51
C ASP A 17 31.83 32.46 16.27
N GLY A 18 31.43 31.24 16.64
CA GLY A 18 30.07 30.73 16.48
C GLY A 18 29.66 30.37 15.04
N ARG A 19 30.57 30.46 14.07
CA ARG A 19 30.34 30.03 12.68
C ARG A 19 30.23 28.51 12.57
N ALA A 20 29.39 28.04 11.66
CA ALA A 20 29.25 26.63 11.33
C ALA A 20 29.40 26.46 9.82
N HIS A 21 30.01 25.35 9.41
CA HIS A 21 30.13 24.98 7.99
C HIS A 21 28.80 24.42 7.47
N GLU A 22 28.13 23.62 8.31
CA GLU A 22 26.90 22.91 7.98
C GLU A 22 25.93 22.96 9.16
N ALA A 23 24.64 22.90 8.87
CA ALA A 23 23.58 22.76 9.86
C ALA A 23 22.57 21.72 9.36
N ALA A 24 22.37 20.67 10.16
CA ALA A 24 21.37 19.65 9.88
C ALA A 24 20.04 20.06 10.54
N ILE A 25 18.96 20.01 9.77
CA ILE A 25 17.59 20.23 10.26
C ILE A 25 16.87 18.89 10.18
N LEU A 26 16.50 18.34 11.35
CA LEU A 26 15.74 17.09 11.42
C LEU A 26 14.24 17.41 11.43
N LEU A 27 13.53 16.89 10.43
CA LEU A 27 12.08 16.97 10.36
C LEU A 27 11.43 15.82 11.12
N HIS A 28 10.22 16.05 11.62
CA HIS A 28 9.45 15.03 12.36
C HIS A 28 8.62 14.14 11.43
N ARG A 29 8.33 14.62 10.21
CA ARG A 29 7.55 13.91 9.19
C ARG A 29 8.26 14.06 7.85
N ASP A 30 8.27 12.99 7.07
CA ASP A 30 8.85 12.99 5.72
C ASP A 30 8.00 13.83 4.74
N ASP A 31 6.68 13.86 4.93
CA ASP A 31 5.73 14.68 4.14
C ASP A 31 6.08 16.19 4.12
N ASP A 32 6.79 16.67 5.15
CA ASP A 32 7.17 18.08 5.29
C ASP A 32 8.46 18.44 4.53
N LEU A 33 9.16 17.45 3.98
CA LEU A 33 10.48 17.64 3.36
C LEU A 33 10.43 18.60 2.18
N ASP A 34 9.58 18.34 1.19
CA ASP A 34 9.45 19.18 0.00
C ASP A 34 8.99 20.62 0.31
N PRO A 35 7.92 20.87 1.10
CA PRO A 35 7.49 22.23 1.39
C PRO A 35 8.56 23.00 2.19
N VAL A 36 9.20 22.37 3.18
CA VAL A 36 10.26 23.01 3.96
C VAL A 36 11.50 23.28 3.10
N PHE A 37 11.89 22.33 2.25
CA PHE A 37 13.00 22.51 1.32
C PHE A 37 12.78 23.72 0.40
N GLN A 38 11.59 23.84 -0.19
CA GLN A 38 11.26 24.98 -1.05
C GLN A 38 11.25 26.30 -0.27
N GLN A 39 10.71 26.32 0.94
CA GLN A 39 10.72 27.51 1.80
C GLN A 39 12.14 27.94 2.18
N LEU A 40 13.00 27.00 2.58
CA LEU A 40 14.39 27.29 2.91
C LEU A 40 15.16 27.78 1.69
N LYS A 41 14.96 27.15 0.53
CA LYS A 41 15.62 27.55 -0.72
C LYS A 41 15.23 28.96 -1.16
N GLN A 42 13.99 29.38 -0.91
CA GLN A 42 13.54 30.74 -1.17
C GLN A 42 14.05 31.74 -0.12
N ALA A 43 14.08 31.35 1.16
CA ALA A 43 14.50 32.24 2.25
C ALA A 43 16.02 32.45 2.31
N LEU A 44 16.80 31.45 1.86
CA LEU A 44 18.26 31.41 1.97
C LEU A 44 18.91 31.03 0.62
N PRO A 45 18.71 31.84 -0.44
CA PRO A 45 19.17 31.50 -1.79
C PRO A 45 20.70 31.44 -1.91
N GLN A 46 21.44 32.09 -1.00
CA GLN A 46 22.90 32.07 -0.95
C GLN A 46 23.50 30.81 -0.30
N LEU A 47 22.68 29.94 0.30
CA LEU A 47 23.15 28.72 0.97
C LEU A 47 22.85 27.48 0.11
N GLN A 48 23.76 26.51 0.13
CA GLN A 48 23.54 25.19 -0.46
C GLN A 48 22.64 24.41 0.50
N ILE A 49 21.40 24.17 0.08
CA ILE A 49 20.42 23.38 0.82
C ILE A 49 20.27 22.06 0.09
N GLU A 50 20.58 20.97 0.77
CA GLU A 50 20.50 19.61 0.24
C GLU A 50 19.50 18.79 1.04
N ARG A 51 18.79 17.90 0.36
CA ARG A 51 17.88 16.94 1.00
C ARG A 51 18.64 15.72 1.47
N TRP A 52 18.06 14.95 2.39
CA TRP A 52 18.70 13.72 2.87
C TRP A 52 18.94 12.72 1.72
N GLN A 53 18.09 12.71 0.68
CA GLN A 53 18.27 11.88 -0.52
C GLN A 53 19.47 12.31 -1.37
N GLU A 54 19.84 13.60 -1.33
CA GLU A 54 21.00 14.13 -2.07
C GLU A 54 22.30 13.87 -1.30
N ILE A 55 22.22 13.92 0.04
CA ILE A 55 23.35 13.63 0.94
C ILE A 55 23.69 12.14 0.94
N SER A 56 22.68 11.25 0.90
CA SER A 56 22.86 9.79 0.87
C SER A 56 22.04 9.16 -0.26
N PRO A 57 22.52 9.24 -1.51
CA PRO A 57 21.83 8.71 -2.69
C PRO A 57 21.68 7.19 -2.64
N GLU A 58 22.62 6.47 -2.03
CA GLU A 58 22.51 5.02 -1.82
C GLU A 58 21.31 4.63 -0.95
N THR A 59 21.03 5.39 0.12
CA THR A 59 19.89 5.16 1.01
C THR A 59 18.57 5.46 0.30
N ALA A 60 18.52 6.55 -0.46
CA ALA A 60 17.35 6.90 -1.27
C ALA A 60 17.07 5.84 -2.35
N LEU A 61 18.11 5.27 -2.96
CA LEU A 61 17.98 4.21 -3.95
C LEU A 61 17.43 2.92 -3.34
N VAL A 62 17.87 2.55 -2.13
CA VAL A 62 17.33 1.39 -1.40
C VAL A 62 15.85 1.60 -1.08
N LEU A 63 15.48 2.75 -0.51
CA LEU A 63 14.08 3.03 -0.14
C LEU A 63 13.15 3.07 -1.35
N SER A 64 13.54 3.75 -2.44
CA SER A 64 12.76 3.77 -3.69
C SER A 64 12.63 2.38 -4.35
N SER A 65 13.64 1.52 -4.19
CA SER A 65 13.55 0.13 -4.65
C SER A 65 12.55 -0.67 -3.82
N LEU A 66 12.52 -0.48 -2.49
CA LEU A 66 11.52 -1.11 -1.61
C LEU A 66 10.10 -0.67 -1.95
N ASP A 67 9.88 0.62 -2.23
CA ASP A 67 8.57 1.13 -2.67
C ASP A 67 8.14 0.49 -4.00
N THR A 68 9.07 0.38 -4.95
CA THR A 68 8.82 -0.28 -6.24
C THR A 68 8.46 -1.75 -6.05
N TYR A 69 9.19 -2.48 -5.21
CA TYR A 69 8.88 -3.88 -4.90
C TYR A 69 7.50 -4.00 -4.23
N SER A 70 7.19 -3.15 -3.26
CA SER A 70 5.89 -3.12 -2.60
C SER A 70 4.74 -2.95 -3.61
N LEU A 71 4.88 -2.04 -4.58
CA LEU A 71 3.91 -1.85 -5.65
C LEU A 71 3.71 -3.12 -6.48
N VAL A 72 4.80 -3.78 -6.89
CA VAL A 72 4.71 -5.04 -7.65
C VAL A 72 4.02 -6.14 -6.82
N PHE A 73 4.32 -6.25 -5.53
CA PHE A 73 3.66 -7.21 -4.64
C PHE A 73 2.16 -6.94 -4.51
N ILE A 74 1.76 -5.68 -4.31
CA ILE A 74 0.35 -5.28 -4.27
C ILE A 74 -0.34 -5.68 -5.57
N PHE A 75 0.28 -5.41 -6.72
CA PHE A 75 -0.26 -5.79 -8.02
C PHE A 75 -0.50 -7.30 -8.13
N ILE A 76 0.48 -8.13 -7.75
CA ILE A 76 0.36 -9.60 -7.77
C ILE A 76 -0.77 -10.07 -6.85
N ILE A 77 -0.88 -9.50 -5.64
CA ILE A 77 -1.92 -9.85 -4.67
C ILE A 77 -3.31 -9.51 -5.22
N LEU A 78 -3.48 -8.34 -5.84
CA LEU A 78 -4.75 -7.95 -6.46
C LEU A 78 -5.12 -8.84 -7.64
N LEU A 79 -4.13 -9.29 -8.40
CA LEU A 79 -4.32 -10.25 -9.50
C LEU A 79 -4.79 -11.61 -8.96
N ALA A 80 -4.14 -12.13 -7.92
CA ALA A 80 -4.53 -13.37 -7.25
C ALA A 80 -5.95 -13.26 -6.64
N LEU A 81 -6.25 -12.14 -5.97
CA LEU A 81 -7.58 -11.82 -5.46
C LEU A 81 -8.63 -11.84 -6.57
N SER A 82 -8.33 -11.22 -7.71
CA SER A 82 -9.23 -11.19 -8.86
C SER A 82 -9.59 -12.59 -9.35
N PHE A 83 -8.59 -13.47 -9.48
CA PHE A 83 -8.83 -14.86 -9.85
C PHE A 83 -9.68 -15.61 -8.83
N GLY A 84 -9.44 -15.39 -7.54
CA GLY A 84 -10.27 -15.94 -6.47
C GLY A 84 -11.74 -15.53 -6.61
N ILE A 85 -11.99 -14.23 -6.78
CA ILE A 85 -13.34 -13.69 -6.96
C ILE A 85 -14.00 -14.26 -8.22
N ILE A 86 -13.27 -14.28 -9.35
CA ILE A 86 -13.78 -14.81 -10.62
C ILE A 86 -14.22 -16.27 -10.44
N ASN A 87 -13.37 -17.10 -9.83
CA ASN A 87 -13.65 -18.53 -9.66
C ASN A 87 -14.88 -18.76 -8.76
N THR A 88 -14.95 -18.07 -7.62
CA THR A 88 -16.08 -18.17 -6.70
C THR A 88 -17.38 -17.69 -7.33
N MET A 89 -17.37 -16.51 -7.97
CA MET A 89 -18.57 -15.95 -8.59
C MET A 89 -19.02 -16.74 -9.80
N LEU A 90 -18.09 -17.30 -10.57
CA LEU A 90 -18.41 -18.16 -11.69
C LEU A 90 -19.13 -19.43 -11.22
N MET A 91 -18.62 -20.07 -10.16
CA MET A 91 -19.26 -21.25 -9.58
C MET A 91 -20.67 -20.90 -9.06
N ALA A 92 -20.81 -19.82 -8.29
CA ALA A 92 -22.10 -19.37 -7.77
C ALA A 92 -23.12 -19.09 -8.89
N VAL A 93 -22.69 -18.49 -10.02
CA VAL A 93 -23.54 -18.26 -11.19
C VAL A 93 -23.94 -19.56 -11.86
N LEU A 94 -23.04 -20.54 -11.98
CA LEU A 94 -23.31 -21.82 -12.62
C LEU A 94 -24.32 -22.66 -11.82
N GLU A 95 -24.21 -22.68 -10.50
CA GLU A 95 -25.13 -23.43 -9.63
C GLU A 95 -26.58 -22.92 -9.73
N ARG A 96 -26.78 -21.60 -9.88
CA ARG A 96 -28.11 -20.96 -9.99
C ARG A 96 -28.52 -20.57 -11.42
N THR A 97 -27.93 -21.20 -12.42
CA THR A 97 -28.23 -20.96 -13.86
C THR A 97 -29.74 -21.03 -14.17
N ARG A 98 -30.44 -22.04 -13.63
CA ARG A 98 -31.90 -22.22 -13.78
C ARG A 98 -32.69 -21.04 -13.21
N GLU A 99 -32.31 -20.53 -12.04
CA GLU A 99 -32.95 -19.39 -11.39
C GLU A 99 -32.79 -18.10 -12.22
N ILE A 100 -31.58 -17.84 -12.70
CA ILE A 100 -31.28 -16.71 -13.57
C ILE A 100 -32.08 -16.81 -14.88
N GLY A 101 -32.19 -18.02 -15.44
CA GLY A 101 -33.02 -18.29 -16.62
C GLY A 101 -34.50 -18.00 -16.39
N MET A 102 -35.06 -18.39 -15.25
CA MET A 102 -36.44 -18.09 -14.86
C MET A 102 -36.67 -16.58 -14.69
N LEU A 103 -35.75 -15.87 -14.02
CA LEU A 103 -35.84 -14.42 -13.86
C LEU A 103 -35.88 -13.70 -15.21
N MET A 104 -35.05 -14.13 -16.17
CA MET A 104 -35.07 -13.59 -17.53
C MET A 104 -36.37 -13.91 -18.27
N ALA A 105 -36.95 -15.10 -18.08
CA ALA A 105 -38.22 -15.49 -18.69
C ALA A 105 -39.42 -14.67 -18.17
N VAL A 106 -39.38 -14.25 -16.90
CA VAL A 106 -40.39 -13.38 -16.28
C VAL A 106 -40.20 -11.89 -16.67
N GLY A 107 -39.16 -11.57 -17.45
CA GLY A 107 -38.94 -10.24 -18.03
C GLY A 107 -37.81 -9.43 -17.39
N MET A 108 -36.96 -10.03 -16.56
CA MET A 108 -35.75 -9.35 -16.07
C MET A 108 -34.76 -9.11 -17.22
N ASN A 109 -34.44 -7.84 -17.47
CA ASN A 109 -33.44 -7.47 -18.48
C ASN A 109 -32.04 -7.98 -18.06
N LYS A 110 -31.21 -8.36 -19.05
CA LYS A 110 -29.80 -8.74 -18.91
C LYS A 110 -28.99 -7.72 -18.07
N LEU A 111 -29.26 -6.42 -18.22
CA LEU A 111 -28.60 -5.39 -17.41
C LEU A 111 -28.91 -5.50 -15.90
N ARG A 112 -30.14 -5.92 -15.53
CA ARG A 112 -30.50 -6.15 -14.12
C ARG A 112 -29.82 -7.39 -13.57
N VAL A 113 -29.72 -8.47 -14.36
CA VAL A 113 -28.97 -9.68 -13.98
C VAL A 113 -27.48 -9.34 -13.78
N PHE A 114 -26.89 -8.56 -14.69
CA PHE A 114 -25.51 -8.08 -14.54
C PHE A 114 -25.32 -7.28 -13.25
N GLY A 115 -26.19 -6.31 -13.00
CA GLY A 115 -26.14 -5.49 -11.79
C GLY A 115 -26.32 -6.32 -10.51
N MET A 116 -27.16 -7.35 -10.53
CA MET A 116 -27.35 -8.26 -9.41
C MET A 116 -26.07 -9.03 -9.06
N VAL A 117 -25.39 -9.59 -10.06
CA VAL A 117 -24.13 -10.34 -9.85
C VAL A 117 -23.03 -9.42 -9.33
N VAL A 118 -22.90 -8.21 -9.90
CA VAL A 118 -21.92 -7.22 -9.43
C VAL A 118 -22.23 -6.76 -8.02
N LEU A 119 -23.51 -6.52 -7.68
CA LEU A 119 -23.92 -6.12 -6.34
C LEU A 119 -23.59 -7.20 -5.31
N GLU A 120 -23.81 -8.47 -5.62
CA GLU A 120 -23.43 -9.57 -4.75
C GLU A 120 -21.92 -9.62 -4.51
N THR A 121 -21.10 -9.42 -5.55
CA THR A 121 -19.65 -9.33 -5.37
C THR A 121 -19.26 -8.14 -4.50
N ILE A 122 -19.91 -6.98 -4.68
CA ILE A 122 -19.69 -5.80 -3.83
C ILE A 122 -20.07 -6.10 -2.38
N MET A 123 -21.19 -6.77 -2.13
CA MET A 123 -21.61 -7.16 -0.78
C MET A 123 -20.59 -8.08 -0.12
N LEU A 124 -20.08 -9.08 -0.86
CA LEU A 124 -18.99 -9.94 -0.39
C LEU A 124 -17.74 -9.13 -0.05
N ALA A 125 -17.35 -8.18 -0.89
CA ALA A 125 -16.20 -7.30 -0.64
C ALA A 125 -16.41 -6.41 0.58
N VAL A 126 -17.59 -5.80 0.76
CA VAL A 126 -17.93 -4.93 1.88
C VAL A 126 -17.96 -5.69 3.22
N ILE A 127 -18.33 -6.97 3.20
CA ILE A 127 -18.31 -7.81 4.41
C ILE A 127 -16.89 -8.31 4.69
N GLY A 128 -16.13 -8.69 3.66
CA GLY A 128 -14.76 -9.20 3.80
C GLY A 128 -13.74 -8.12 4.16
N ALA A 129 -13.91 -6.89 3.65
CA ALA A 129 -13.00 -5.78 3.86
C ALA A 129 -12.78 -5.42 5.35
N PRO A 130 -13.83 -5.24 6.18
CA PRO A 130 -13.67 -5.01 7.62
C PRO A 130 -12.96 -6.16 8.33
N ALA A 131 -13.24 -7.42 7.97
CA ALA A 131 -12.58 -8.58 8.56
C ALA A 131 -11.08 -8.62 8.21
N GLY A 132 -10.74 -8.33 6.95
CA GLY A 132 -9.36 -8.20 6.50
C GLY A 132 -8.63 -7.04 7.18
N LEU A 133 -9.29 -5.89 7.33
CA LEU A 133 -8.74 -4.74 8.04
C LEU A 133 -8.50 -5.02 9.52
N LEU A 134 -9.45 -5.70 10.18
CA LEU A 134 -9.31 -6.13 11.57
C LEU A 134 -8.10 -7.06 11.72
N ALA A 135 -7.94 -8.04 10.82
CA ALA A 135 -6.80 -8.94 10.84
C ALA A 135 -5.48 -8.18 10.63
N ALA A 136 -5.42 -7.26 9.67
CA ALA A 136 -4.25 -6.42 9.42
C ALA A 136 -3.91 -5.51 10.62
N TRP A 137 -4.91 -4.97 11.29
CA TRP A 137 -4.72 -4.15 12.49
C TRP A 137 -4.17 -4.98 13.65
N LEU A 138 -4.72 -6.18 13.89
CA LEU A 138 -4.24 -7.09 14.93
C LEU A 138 -2.81 -7.57 14.68
N THR A 139 -2.47 -7.92 13.43
CA THR A 139 -1.10 -8.32 13.08
C THR A 139 -0.12 -7.17 13.23
N THR A 140 -0.52 -5.94 12.86
CA THR A 140 0.31 -4.75 13.03
C THR A 140 0.51 -4.40 14.49
N LEU A 141 -0.51 -4.52 15.34
CA LEU A 141 -0.35 -4.33 16.79
C LEU A 141 0.62 -5.36 17.39
N TRP A 142 0.49 -6.62 16.97
CA TRP A 142 1.39 -7.68 17.43
C TRP A 142 2.84 -7.43 17.00
N LEU A 143 3.08 -7.18 15.71
CA LEU A 143 4.40 -6.83 15.17
C LEU A 143 4.92 -5.48 15.66
N GLY A 144 4.05 -4.55 16.06
CA GLY A 144 4.43 -3.28 16.64
C GLY A 144 5.12 -3.44 17.99
N HIS A 145 4.80 -4.50 18.75
CA HIS A 145 5.46 -4.80 20.01
C HIS A 145 6.69 -5.69 19.86
N THR A 146 6.62 -6.75 19.03
CA THR A 146 7.76 -7.66 18.83
C THR A 146 8.82 -7.10 17.89
N GLY A 147 8.42 -6.25 16.95
CA GLY A 147 9.27 -5.74 15.88
C GLY A 147 9.66 -6.84 14.89
N ILE A 148 9.87 -6.47 13.62
CA ILE A 148 10.42 -7.39 12.62
C ILE A 148 11.93 -7.28 12.68
N ASN A 149 12.60 -8.31 13.24
CA ASN A 149 14.05 -8.36 13.31
C ASN A 149 14.63 -8.80 11.95
N LEU A 150 15.08 -7.84 11.17
CA LEU A 150 15.76 -8.08 9.89
C LEU A 150 17.22 -8.51 10.08
N GLY A 151 17.81 -8.27 11.26
CA GLY A 151 19.17 -8.71 11.58
C GLY A 151 19.33 -10.23 11.52
N ALA A 152 18.26 -11.00 11.75
CA ALA A 152 18.29 -12.45 11.60
C ALA A 152 18.41 -12.92 10.13
N ILE A 153 18.00 -12.09 9.16
CA ILE A 153 17.96 -12.44 7.73
C ILE A 153 19.17 -11.84 6.98
N MET A 154 19.57 -10.63 7.36
CA MET A 154 20.59 -9.85 6.64
C MET A 154 21.91 -9.68 7.42
N GLY A 155 21.99 -10.17 8.65
CA GLY A 155 23.20 -10.13 9.49
C GLY A 155 23.57 -8.73 10.00
N GLU A 156 24.84 -8.55 10.39
CA GLU A 156 25.37 -7.26 10.89
C GLU A 156 25.48 -6.18 9.80
N SER A 157 25.29 -6.54 8.52
CA SER A 157 25.41 -5.61 7.39
C SER A 157 24.52 -4.36 7.55
N LEU A 158 23.28 -4.49 8.06
CA LEU A 158 22.42 -3.33 8.29
C LEU A 158 22.99 -2.34 9.31
N ARG A 159 23.72 -2.82 10.32
CA ARG A 159 24.32 -1.94 11.34
C ARG A 159 25.50 -1.16 10.78
N ASP A 160 26.26 -1.75 9.87
CA ASP A 160 27.37 -1.09 9.17
C ASP A 160 26.87 0.07 8.30
N PHE A 161 25.65 -0.04 7.76
CA PHE A 161 24.96 1.02 7.04
C PHE A 161 24.13 1.96 7.95
N GLY A 162 24.22 1.82 9.28
CA GLY A 162 23.54 2.70 10.24
C GLY A 162 22.04 2.45 10.42
N TYR A 163 21.49 1.35 9.90
CA TYR A 163 20.08 1.00 10.06
C TYR A 163 19.79 0.30 11.38
N ALA A 164 18.62 0.59 11.96
CA ALA A 164 18.09 -0.19 13.07
C ALA A 164 17.73 -1.61 12.57
N PRO A 165 18.18 -2.68 13.25
CA PRO A 165 17.94 -4.07 12.82
C PRO A 165 16.48 -4.51 13.02
N VAL A 166 15.66 -3.69 13.66
CA VAL A 166 14.25 -3.98 13.96
C VAL A 166 13.38 -2.91 13.28
N ILE A 167 12.47 -3.34 12.42
CA ILE A 167 11.47 -2.48 11.76
C ILE A 167 10.12 -2.70 12.41
N TYR A 168 9.43 -1.60 12.70
CA TYR A 168 8.08 -1.60 13.24
C TYR A 168 7.11 -1.22 12.12
N PRO A 169 6.17 -2.11 11.75
CA PRO A 169 5.18 -1.79 10.74
C PRO A 169 4.24 -0.71 11.26
N VAL A 170 3.93 0.25 10.39
CA VAL A 170 2.96 1.31 10.64
C VAL A 170 1.84 1.21 9.60
N LEU A 171 0.61 1.43 10.05
CA LEU A 171 -0.57 1.50 9.19
C LEU A 171 -1.07 2.95 9.13
N PRO A 172 -0.45 3.82 8.32
CA PRO A 172 -0.97 5.16 8.12
C PRO A 172 -2.36 5.08 7.48
N TRP A 173 -3.27 5.92 7.98
CA TRP A 173 -4.68 5.91 7.56
C TRP A 173 -4.85 6.12 6.05
N HIS A 174 -3.97 6.93 5.44
CA HIS A 174 -3.95 7.18 4.01
C HIS A 174 -3.80 5.88 3.19
N ASN A 175 -2.82 5.03 3.55
CA ASN A 175 -2.54 3.79 2.83
C ASN A 175 -3.66 2.77 3.00
N VAL A 176 -4.31 2.75 4.18
CA VAL A 176 -5.48 1.90 4.44
C VAL A 176 -6.63 2.27 3.51
N VAL A 177 -6.95 3.56 3.39
CA VAL A 177 -8.03 4.02 2.52
C VAL A 177 -7.73 3.74 1.04
N GLN A 178 -6.50 4.00 0.58
CA GLN A 178 -6.09 3.70 -0.80
C GLN A 178 -6.17 2.21 -1.12
N THR A 179 -5.67 1.34 -0.23
CA THR A 179 -5.72 -0.10 -0.41
C THR A 179 -7.17 -0.60 -0.46
N MET A 180 -8.03 -0.07 0.41
CA MET A 180 -9.45 -0.42 0.43
C MET A 180 -10.15 -0.06 -0.88
N GLN A 181 -9.86 1.13 -1.42
CA GLN A 181 -10.37 1.57 -2.72
C GLN A 181 -9.89 0.66 -3.85
N LEU A 182 -8.61 0.30 -3.86
CA LEU A 182 -8.02 -0.62 -4.84
C LEU A 182 -8.65 -2.01 -4.79
N VAL A 183 -8.86 -2.55 -3.59
CA VAL A 183 -9.52 -3.85 -3.39
C VAL A 183 -10.96 -3.82 -3.89
N LEU A 184 -11.72 -2.78 -3.55
CA LEU A 184 -13.12 -2.64 -3.99
C LEU A 184 -13.21 -2.52 -5.52
N LEU A 185 -12.34 -1.71 -6.12
CA LEU A 185 -12.27 -1.55 -7.57
C LEU A 185 -11.89 -2.86 -8.26
N THR A 186 -10.91 -3.58 -7.71
CA THR A 186 -10.49 -4.89 -8.20
C THR A 186 -11.63 -5.91 -8.12
N ALA A 187 -12.39 -5.93 -7.02
CA ALA A 187 -13.54 -6.81 -6.88
C ALA A 187 -14.63 -6.53 -7.93
N VAL A 188 -14.93 -5.25 -8.19
CA VAL A 188 -15.88 -4.85 -9.23
C VAL A 188 -15.38 -5.28 -10.61
N VAL A 189 -14.13 -5.00 -10.95
CA VAL A 189 -13.53 -5.39 -12.24
C VAL A 189 -13.54 -6.91 -12.41
N ALA A 190 -13.18 -7.66 -11.38
CA ALA A 190 -13.20 -9.12 -11.38
C ALA A 190 -14.62 -9.68 -11.56
N ALA A 191 -15.65 -9.03 -11.00
CA ALA A 191 -17.04 -9.44 -11.14
C ALA A 191 -17.60 -9.30 -12.57
N ILE A 192 -16.99 -8.44 -13.41
CA ILE A 192 -17.48 -8.19 -14.78
C ILE A 192 -17.47 -9.49 -15.60
N PHE A 193 -16.40 -10.28 -15.52
CA PHE A 193 -16.28 -11.53 -16.28
C PHE A 193 -17.39 -12.56 -15.96
N PRO A 194 -17.61 -12.98 -14.69
CA PRO A 194 -18.69 -13.90 -14.34
C PRO A 194 -20.08 -13.29 -14.59
N ALA A 195 -20.25 -11.98 -14.38
CA ALA A 195 -21.52 -11.31 -14.70
C ALA A 195 -21.83 -11.37 -16.20
N LEU A 196 -20.85 -11.12 -17.08
CA LEU A 196 -21.01 -11.27 -18.53
C LEU A 196 -21.29 -12.73 -18.92
N LYS A 197 -20.67 -13.69 -18.25
CA LYS A 197 -20.93 -15.12 -18.47
C LYS A 197 -22.38 -15.47 -18.13
N ALA A 198 -22.94 -14.92 -17.04
CA ALA A 198 -24.33 -15.11 -16.66
C ALA A 198 -25.31 -14.69 -17.79
N LEU A 199 -25.00 -13.60 -18.50
CA LEU A 199 -25.85 -13.09 -19.60
C LEU A 199 -25.84 -13.96 -20.86
N ARG A 200 -24.79 -14.78 -21.03
CA ARG A 200 -24.62 -15.67 -22.19
C ARG A 200 -25.29 -17.03 -22.00
N LEU A 201 -25.76 -17.34 -20.79
CA LEU A 201 -26.55 -18.53 -20.52
C LEU A 201 -27.91 -18.41 -21.22
N LYS A 202 -28.19 -19.29 -22.19
CA LYS A 202 -29.42 -19.24 -22.97
C LYS A 202 -30.60 -19.73 -22.11
N PRO A 203 -31.69 -18.94 -21.97
CA PRO A 203 -32.88 -19.33 -21.19
C PRO A 203 -33.50 -20.66 -21.64
N VAL A 204 -33.42 -20.96 -22.94
CA VAL A 204 -34.02 -22.16 -23.57
C VAL A 204 -33.28 -23.46 -23.23
N GLU A 205 -31.97 -23.41 -22.97
CA GLU A 205 -31.20 -24.59 -22.58
C GLU A 205 -31.36 -24.89 -21.08
N ALA A 206 -31.51 -23.85 -20.25
CA ALA A 206 -31.65 -23.99 -18.80
C ALA A 206 -32.95 -24.67 -18.32
N ILE A 207 -34.03 -24.64 -19.13
CA ILE A 207 -35.32 -25.28 -18.79
C ILE A 207 -35.35 -26.76 -19.24
N ARG A 208 -34.44 -27.17 -20.13
CA ARG A 208 -34.46 -28.51 -20.76
C ARG A 208 -33.49 -29.52 -20.16
N THR A 209 -32.63 -29.12 -19.23
CA THR A 209 -31.74 -29.99 -18.42
C THR A 209 -32.11 -29.83 -16.97
#